data_AF-A0A9D2X353-F1
#
_entry.id   AF-A0A9D2X353-F1
#
_cell.length_a   1.000
_cell.length_b   1.000
_cell.length_c   1.000
_cell.angle_alpha   90.00
_cell.angle_beta   90.00
_cell.angle_gamma   90.00
#
_symmetry.space_group_name_H-M   'P 1'
#
loop_
_entity.id
_entity.type
_entity.pdbx_description
1 polymer ?
#
loop_
_entity_poly.entity_id
_entity_poly.type
_entity_poly.pdbx_seq_one_letter_code
_entity_poly.pdbx_strand_id
1 'polypeptide(L)'
;MIPPAFGASNANLFVSAENPLFSNHFAGPMVVEVVIRDPMIADTSEGKGEPDVSINGKKLRMIQGSDGSWYAYFANKAKAQIADGIAYNNGGGVGKGLDFGEFCGKDTPSSVLGVSFSNTEGVAIPRSGTTGAT
;
A
#
# COMPACT_ATOMS: atom_id res chain seq x y z
N MET A 1 5.09 26.27 13.20
CA MET A 1 3.99 25.35 13.55
C MET A 1 3.53 24.72 12.24
N ILE A 2 3.79 23.44 12.04
CA ILE A 2 3.38 22.71 10.83
C ILE A 2 1.91 22.34 11.03
N PRO A 3 0.99 22.69 10.11
CA PRO A 3 -0.42 22.36 10.27
C PRO A 3 -0.60 20.84 10.38
N PRO A 4 -1.59 20.35 11.16
CA PRO A 4 -1.96 18.95 11.15
C PRO A 4 -2.28 18.53 9.71
N ALA A 5 -1.85 17.33 9.33
CA ALA A 5 -2.03 16.80 7.98
C ALA A 5 -3.51 16.77 7.59
N PHE A 6 -3.98 17.84 6.95
CA PHE A 6 -5.16 17.78 6.12
C PHE A 6 -4.79 16.90 4.94
N GLY A 7 -5.42 15.72 4.81
CA GLY A 7 -5.62 15.17 3.49
C GLY A 7 -6.30 16.28 2.70
N ALA A 8 -5.60 16.89 1.76
CA ALA A 8 -6.22 17.87 0.89
C ALA A 8 -7.36 17.13 0.19
N SER A 9 -8.61 17.54 0.41
CA SER A 9 -9.74 16.97 -0.32
C SER A 9 -9.55 17.35 -1.79
N ASN A 10 -8.89 16.50 -2.55
CA ASN A 10 -8.82 16.59 -3.98
C ASN A 10 -9.96 15.72 -4.51
N ALA A 11 -10.79 16.25 -5.42
CA ALA A 11 -11.93 15.51 -5.98
C ALA A 11 -11.53 14.19 -6.64
N ASN A 12 -10.27 14.09 -7.06
CA ASN A 12 -9.69 12.91 -7.69
C ASN A 12 -9.03 11.97 -6.67
N LEU A 13 -8.77 12.38 -5.42
CA LEU A 13 -8.13 11.56 -4.38
C LEU A 13 -9.17 10.93 -3.47
N PHE A 14 -9.11 9.61 -3.33
CA PHE A 14 -9.89 8.84 -2.39
C PHE A 14 -8.97 8.01 -1.50
N VAL A 15 -9.21 8.03 -0.18
CA VAL A 15 -8.49 7.22 0.80
C VAL A 15 -9.50 6.42 1.63
N SER A 16 -9.39 5.10 1.66
CA SER A 16 -10.39 4.25 2.33
C SER A 16 -10.49 4.47 3.85
N ALA A 17 -9.45 5.03 4.45
CA ALA A 17 -9.40 5.42 5.87
C ALA A 17 -9.79 6.89 6.12
N GLU A 18 -10.21 7.64 5.09
CA GLU A 18 -10.72 9.00 5.26
C GLU A 18 -12.04 8.96 6.01
N ASN A 19 -11.99 9.38 7.27
CA ASN A 19 -13.15 9.51 8.13
C ASN A 19 -12.93 10.69 9.10
N PRO A 20 -13.65 11.82 8.89
CA PRO A 20 -13.49 13.01 9.72
C PRO A 20 -13.91 12.79 11.19
N LEU A 21 -14.75 11.78 11.47
CA LEU A 21 -15.20 11.47 12.83
C LEU A 21 -14.11 10.80 13.69
N PHE A 22 -13.12 10.17 13.05
CA PHE A 22 -12.02 9.47 13.73
C PHE A 22 -10.65 10.06 13.40
N SER A 23 -10.60 11.29 12.89
CA SER A 23 -9.36 11.96 12.49
C SER A 23 -8.48 11.10 11.58
N ASN A 24 -9.10 10.31 10.69
CA ASN A 24 -8.42 9.40 9.76
C ASN A 24 -7.49 8.37 10.45
N HIS A 25 -7.77 8.01 11.71
CA HIS A 25 -7.02 6.97 12.40
C HIS A 25 -7.42 5.57 11.92
N PHE A 26 -6.40 4.77 11.63
CA PHE A 26 -6.54 3.33 11.38
C PHE A 26 -5.62 2.55 12.35
N ALA A 27 -6.11 1.42 12.85
CA ALA A 27 -5.48 0.57 13.85
C ALA A 27 -5.21 -0.86 13.34
N GLY A 28 -4.30 -1.56 14.02
CA GLY A 28 -4.03 -2.96 13.74
C GLY A 28 -3.44 -3.20 12.34
N PRO A 29 -3.71 -4.36 11.74
CA PRO A 29 -3.17 -4.75 10.43
C PRO A 29 -4.03 -4.24 9.26
N MET A 30 -4.78 -3.15 9.44
CA MET A 30 -5.61 -2.62 8.34
C MET A 30 -4.74 -2.17 7.15
N VAL A 31 -5.22 -2.51 5.96
CA VAL A 31 -4.68 -2.02 4.68
C VAL A 31 -5.51 -0.82 4.25
N VAL A 32 -4.85 0.30 4.01
CA VAL A 32 -5.48 1.51 3.50
C VAL A 32 -5.27 1.56 1.99
N GLU A 33 -6.37 1.76 1.27
CA GLU A 33 -6.38 1.95 -0.17
C GLU A 33 -6.34 3.45 -0.47
N VAL A 34 -5.52 3.82 -1.45
CA VAL A 34 -5.47 5.16 -2.02
C VAL A 34 -5.78 5.04 -3.51
N VAL A 35 -6.79 5.77 -3.98
CA VAL A 35 -7.20 5.80 -5.38
C VAL A 35 -7.10 7.23 -5.91
N ILE A 36 -6.44 7.42 -7.05
CA ILE A 36 -6.49 8.66 -7.83
C ILE A 36 -7.30 8.42 -9.10
N ARG A 37 -8.38 9.20 -9.28
CA ARG A 37 -9.23 9.23 -10.46
C ARG A 37 -9.10 10.58 -11.16
N ASP A 38 -7.95 10.81 -11.78
CA ASP A 38 -7.67 12.07 -12.48
C ASP A 38 -7.69 11.85 -14.00
N PRO A 39 -8.65 12.45 -14.74
CA PRO A 39 -8.77 12.29 -16.18
C PRO A 39 -7.51 12.66 -16.98
N MET A 40 -6.63 13.52 -16.46
CA MET A 40 -5.40 13.94 -17.14
C MET A 40 -4.33 12.85 -17.16
N ILE A 41 -4.41 11.88 -16.24
CA ILE A 41 -3.48 10.75 -16.11
C ILE A 41 -4.19 9.40 -16.18
N ALA A 42 -5.40 9.36 -16.77
CA ALA A 42 -6.23 8.16 -16.88
C ALA A 42 -6.01 7.35 -18.17
N ASP A 43 -5.38 7.94 -19.19
CA ASP A 43 -5.10 7.25 -20.45
C ASP A 43 -4.09 6.11 -20.22
N THR A 44 -4.50 4.89 -20.55
CA THR A 44 -3.71 3.66 -20.40
C THR A 44 -2.94 3.29 -21.67
N SER A 45 -3.18 3.99 -22.78
CA SER A 45 -2.45 3.79 -24.04
C SER A 45 -1.14 4.57 -24.10
N GLU A 46 -0.92 5.48 -23.15
CA GLU A 46 0.29 6.29 -23.02
C GLU A 46 0.88 6.21 -21.62
N GLY A 47 2.22 6.24 -21.52
CA GLY A 47 2.90 6.30 -20.23
C GLY A 47 2.79 7.69 -19.58
N LYS A 48 1.73 7.94 -18.80
CA LYS A 48 1.53 9.22 -18.09
C LYS A 48 2.45 9.41 -16.87
N GLY A 49 3.02 8.33 -16.35
CA GLY A 49 3.83 8.34 -15.13
C GLY A 49 2.99 8.37 -13.85
N GLU A 50 3.60 7.93 -12.76
CA GLU A 50 2.94 7.81 -11.46
C GLU A 50 2.61 9.19 -10.85
N PRO A 51 1.39 9.40 -10.32
CA PRO A 51 1.04 10.64 -9.61
C PRO A 51 1.93 10.85 -8.39
N ASP A 52 2.10 12.12 -7.99
CA ASP A 52 2.86 12.44 -6.78
C ASP A 52 1.96 12.41 -5.55
N VAL A 53 2.01 11.30 -4.83
CA VAL A 53 1.29 11.09 -3.57
C VAL A 53 2.28 10.81 -2.46
N SER A 54 2.11 11.48 -1.32
CA SER A 54 2.98 11.30 -0.16
C SER A 54 2.21 11.00 1.12
N ILE A 55 2.82 10.16 1.97
CA ILE A 55 2.39 9.89 3.34
C ILE A 55 3.54 10.34 4.24
N ASN A 56 3.29 11.28 5.13
CA ASN A 56 4.32 11.85 6.03
C ASN A 56 5.59 12.30 5.29
N GLY A 57 5.44 12.88 4.10
CA GLY A 57 6.55 13.36 3.27
C GLY A 57 7.35 12.26 2.55
N LYS A 58 6.86 11.02 2.57
CA LYS A 58 7.44 9.89 1.82
C LYS A 58 6.56 9.54 0.63
N LYS A 59 7.17 9.34 -0.54
CA LYS A 59 6.44 8.98 -1.75
C LYS A 59 5.76 7.61 -1.59
N LEU A 60 4.46 7.56 -1.85
CA LEU A 60 3.68 6.32 -1.93
C LEU A 60 3.73 5.81 -3.37
N ARG A 61 4.16 4.56 -3.55
CA ARG A 61 4.22 3.92 -4.88
C ARG A 61 2.82 3.53 -5.35
N MET A 62 2.41 4.02 -6.52
CA MET A 62 1.12 3.71 -7.14
C MET A 62 1.27 2.94 -8.46
N ILE A 63 0.22 2.19 -8.83
CA ILE A 63 0.10 1.48 -10.11
C ILE A 63 -1.17 1.91 -10.83
N GLN A 64 -1.12 2.03 -12.16
CA GLN A 64 -2.29 2.33 -12.98
C GLN A 64 -3.08 1.04 -13.25
N GLY A 65 -4.38 1.07 -12.96
CA GLY A 65 -5.33 0.03 -13.34
C GLY A 65 -5.77 0.16 -14.80
N SER A 66 -6.35 -0.91 -15.35
CA SER A 66 -6.91 -0.91 -16.70
C SER A 66 -8.12 0.02 -16.88
N ASP A 67 -8.72 0.46 -15.77
CA ASP A 67 -9.79 1.45 -15.70
C ASP A 67 -9.28 2.91 -15.75
N GLY A 68 -7.95 3.10 -15.83
CA GLY A 68 -7.30 4.41 -15.84
C GLY A 68 -7.10 5.03 -14.46
N SER A 69 -7.64 4.42 -13.38
CA SER A 69 -7.40 4.91 -12.03
C SER A 69 -6.01 4.47 -11.53
N TRP A 70 -5.41 5.25 -10.64
CA TRP A 70 -4.17 4.85 -9.96
C TRP A 70 -4.45 4.34 -8.56
N TYR A 71 -3.82 3.23 -8.19
CA TYR A 71 -4.06 2.52 -6.94
C TYR A 71 -2.76 2.39 -6.15
N ALA A 72 -2.86 2.52 -4.84
CA ALA A 72 -1.82 2.14 -3.91
C ALA A 72 -2.41 1.60 -2.61
N TYR A 73 -1.61 0.80 -1.94
CA TYR A 73 -1.96 0.18 -0.67
C TYR A 73 -0.84 0.38 0.33
N PHE A 74 -1.18 0.76 1.56
CA PHE A 74 -0.22 0.86 2.64
C PHE A 74 -0.80 0.32 3.94
N ALA A 75 0.09 -0.15 4.81
CA ALA A 75 -0.27 -0.71 6.11
C ALA A 75 0.85 -0.41 7.11
N ASN A 76 0.56 -0.57 8.40
CA ASN A 76 1.61 -0.58 9.41
C ASN A 76 2.39 -1.90 9.33
N LYS A 77 3.69 -1.82 9.00
CA LYS A 77 4.56 -2.99 8.82
C LYS A 77 4.56 -3.92 10.04
N ALA A 78 4.77 -3.39 11.24
CA ALA A 78 4.85 -4.21 12.45
C ALA A 78 3.53 -4.92 12.74
N LYS A 79 2.39 -4.24 12.55
CA LYS A 79 1.07 -4.86 12.74
C LYS A 79 0.75 -5.90 11.67
N ALA A 80 1.11 -5.66 10.41
CA ALA A 80 0.97 -6.63 9.33
C ALA A 80 1.80 -7.90 9.60
N GLN A 81 3.07 -7.75 9.99
CA GLN A 81 3.94 -8.89 10.32
C GLN A 81 3.45 -9.70 11.54
N ILE A 82 2.93 -9.01 12.56
CA ILE A 82 2.31 -9.71 13.70
C ILE A 82 1.12 -10.52 13.23
N ALA A 83 0.22 -9.93 12.43
CA ALA A 83 -0.97 -10.59 11.91
C ALA A 83 -0.64 -11.81 11.02
N ASP A 84 0.34 -11.64 10.12
CA ASP A 84 0.86 -12.68 9.22
C ASP A 84 1.35 -13.94 9.97
N GLY A 85 2.05 -13.71 11.09
CA GLY A 85 2.59 -14.80 11.89
C GLY A 85 1.59 -15.52 12.79
N ILE A 86 0.37 -14.99 13.02
CA ILE A 86 -0.53 -15.53 14.06
C ILE A 86 -0.88 -16.99 13.78
N ALA A 87 -1.33 -17.32 12.57
CA ALA A 87 -1.76 -18.69 12.28
C ALA A 87 -0.58 -19.67 12.37
N TYR A 88 0.58 -19.31 11.82
CA TYR A 88 1.79 -20.14 11.86
C TYR A 88 2.25 -20.39 13.30
N ASN A 89 2.33 -19.35 14.13
CA ASN A 89 2.78 -19.44 15.51
C ASN A 89 1.85 -20.25 16.43
N ASN A 90 0.61 -20.49 15.99
CA ASN A 90 -0.38 -21.30 16.70
C ASN A 90 -0.61 -22.67 16.03
N GLY A 91 0.30 -23.13 15.17
CA GLY A 91 0.25 -24.46 14.55
C GLY A 91 -0.69 -24.58 13.34
N GLY A 92 -1.23 -23.47 12.83
CA GLY A 92 -2.13 -23.43 11.67
C GLY A 92 -1.45 -23.69 10.32
N GLY A 93 -0.12 -23.71 10.27
CA GLY A 93 0.65 -23.87 9.03
C GLY A 93 0.88 -22.55 8.28
N VAL A 94 1.81 -22.56 7.31
CA VAL A 94 2.16 -21.40 6.49
C VAL A 94 0.98 -21.05 5.57
N GLY A 95 0.71 -19.76 5.40
CA GLY A 95 -0.32 -19.28 4.48
C GLY A 95 -1.76 -19.41 4.96
N LYS A 96 -1.96 -19.44 6.29
CA LYS A 96 -3.29 -19.44 6.91
C LYS A 96 -3.53 -18.15 7.66
N GLY A 97 -4.80 -17.81 7.88
CA GLY A 97 -5.19 -16.60 8.60
C GLY A 97 -5.04 -15.35 7.74
N LEU A 98 -4.73 -14.22 8.37
CA LEU A 98 -4.31 -13.01 7.66
C LEU A 98 -2.91 -13.26 7.13
N ASP A 99 -2.72 -13.27 5.82
CA ASP A 99 -1.43 -13.44 5.15
C ASP A 99 -1.22 -12.20 4.27
N PHE A 100 -0.08 -11.54 4.44
CA PHE A 100 0.32 -10.35 3.68
C PHE A 100 1.34 -10.68 2.57
N GLY A 101 1.76 -11.94 2.48
CA GLY A 101 2.71 -12.46 1.52
C GLY A 101 4.14 -12.46 2.07
N GLU A 102 5.09 -12.13 1.19
CA GLU A 102 6.50 -12.06 1.49
C GLU A 102 6.92 -10.61 1.75
N PHE A 103 7.57 -10.35 2.90
CA PHE A 103 8.01 -9.01 3.27
C PHE A 103 9.43 -8.72 2.74
N CYS A 104 9.54 -7.82 1.77
CA CYS A 104 10.79 -7.28 1.29
C CYS A 104 11.19 -6.00 2.06
N GLY A 105 12.48 -5.84 2.34
CA GLY A 105 13.01 -4.65 3.00
C GLY A 105 13.04 -3.43 2.09
N LYS A 106 13.07 -2.23 2.67
CA LYS A 106 13.24 -0.97 1.93
C LYS A 106 14.51 -0.93 1.05
N ASP A 107 15.52 -1.70 1.44
CA ASP A 107 16.83 -1.80 0.78
C ASP A 107 16.90 -2.98 -0.20
N THR A 108 15.79 -3.71 -0.43
CA THR A 108 15.74 -4.73 -1.47
C THR A 108 16.06 -4.07 -2.82
N PRO A 109 17.08 -4.55 -3.56
CA PRO A 109 17.50 -3.93 -4.81
C PRO A 109 16.37 -3.86 -5.84
N SER A 110 16.33 -2.77 -6.62
CA SER A 110 15.35 -2.63 -7.71
C SER A 110 15.54 -3.68 -8.81
N SER A 111 16.71 -4.32 -8.90
CA SER A 111 16.93 -5.48 -9.77
C SER A 111 16.13 -6.72 -9.36
N VAL A 112 15.66 -6.78 -8.10
CA VAL A 112 14.83 -7.88 -7.59
C VAL A 112 13.34 -7.58 -7.78
N LEU A 113 12.91 -6.36 -7.45
CA LEU A 113 11.48 -5.98 -7.45
C LEU A 113 11.03 -5.21 -8.71
N GLY A 114 11.96 -4.90 -9.63
CA GLY A 114 11.71 -4.04 -10.79
C GLY A 114 11.61 -2.54 -10.45
N VAL A 115 11.44 -2.18 -9.18
CA VAL A 115 11.27 -0.80 -8.70
C VAL A 115 11.86 -0.60 -7.30
N SER A 116 12.15 0.65 -6.90
CA SER A 116 12.62 0.97 -5.54
C SER A 116 11.46 1.29 -4.58
N PHE A 117 11.57 0.76 -3.35
CA PHE A 117 10.71 1.08 -2.20
C PHE A 117 11.48 1.78 -1.07
N SER A 118 12.58 2.47 -1.39
CA SER A 118 13.42 3.18 -0.40
C SER A 118 12.71 4.28 0.39
N ASN A 119 11.53 4.73 -0.06
CA ASN A 119 10.67 5.68 0.64
C ASN A 119 9.71 5.03 1.65
N THR A 120 9.66 3.70 1.75
CA THR A 120 8.83 2.97 2.71
C THR A 120 9.70 2.23 3.74
N GLU A 121 9.09 1.53 4.69
CA GLU A 121 9.80 0.60 5.58
C GLU A 121 10.01 -0.80 4.96
N GLY A 122 9.46 -1.02 3.77
CA GLY A 122 9.39 -2.29 3.07
C GLY A 122 8.16 -2.40 2.18
N VAL A 123 8.02 -3.53 1.51
CA VAL A 123 6.85 -3.88 0.69
C VAL A 123 6.51 -5.34 0.93
N ALA A 124 5.22 -5.67 0.97
CA ALA A 124 4.76 -7.04 0.98
C ALA A 124 4.34 -7.44 -0.44
N ILE A 125 4.76 -8.61 -0.90
CA ILE A 125 4.50 -9.11 -2.26
C ILE A 125 3.91 -10.52 -2.21
N PRO A 126 3.16 -10.97 -3.24
CA PRO A 126 2.67 -12.35 -3.29
C PRO A 126 3.81 -13.36 -3.19
N ARG A 127 3.65 -14.41 -2.36
CA ARG A 127 4.62 -15.50 -2.26
C ARG A 127 4.48 -16.43 -3.46
N SER A 128 5.55 -16.61 -4.25
CA SER A 128 5.54 -17.58 -5.35
C SER A 128 5.55 -19.02 -4.81
N GLY A 129 4.62 -19.86 -5.25
CA GLY A 129 4.66 -21.31 -5.02
C GLY A 129 3.85 -21.87 -3.84
N THR A 130 3.06 -21.05 -3.13
CA THR A 130 2.12 -21.53 -2.11
C THR A 130 0.66 -21.32 -2.52
N THR A 131 -0.15 -22.38 -2.47
CA THR A 131 -1.61 -22.29 -2.63
C THR A 131 -2.18 -21.38 -1.53
N GLY A 132 -2.83 -20.28 -1.93
CA GLY A 132 -3.36 -19.27 -1.00
C GLY A 132 -2.62 -17.93 -1.01
N ALA A 133 -1.58 -17.76 -1.83
CA ALA A 133 -1.11 -16.42 -2.17
C ALA A 133 -2.17 -15.72 -3.04
N THR A 134 -2.74 -14.62 -2.53
CA THR A 134 -3.39 -13.61 -3.39
C THR A 134 -2.34 -12.83 -4.18
#